data_AF-M1ZQR5-F1
#
_entry.id   AF-M1ZQR5-F1
#
_cell.length_a   1.000
_cell.length_b   1.000
_cell.length_c   1.000
_cell.angle_alpha   90.00
_cell.angle_beta   90.00
_cell.angle_gamma   90.00
#
_symmetry.space_group_name_H-M   'P 1'
#
loop_
_entity.id
_entity.type
_entity.pdbx_description
1 polymer ?
#
loop_
_entity_poly.entity_id
_entity_poly.type
_entity_poly.pdbx_seq_one_letter_code
_entity_poly.pdbx_strand_id
1 'polypeptide(L)'
;MGSTYEEVKNMLGEGKESTSSEMGGIKTVIYTWDNGDGSNMNVTFQNNKALAKAQAGLSRKRADVNMEKYNKIQTGMDYNKVKEILGDGELMSISEVGGSNTSIYSWVNSNGTNINVTFQDGKSAAKAQFGLK
;
A
#
# COMPACT_ATOMS: atom_id res chain seq x y z
N MET A 1 -4.03 -3.44 -10.70
CA MET A 1 -2.78 -4.05 -11.22
C MET A 1 -3.00 -4.37 -12.69
N GLY A 2 -1.94 -4.42 -13.50
CA GLY A 2 -2.04 -4.78 -14.93
C GLY A 2 -2.60 -3.69 -15.86
N SER A 3 -3.07 -2.56 -15.34
CA SER A 3 -3.43 -1.40 -16.17
C SER A 3 -2.20 -0.79 -16.83
N THR A 4 -2.37 -0.26 -18.03
CA THR A 4 -1.36 0.52 -18.76
C THR A 4 -1.23 1.92 -18.20
N TYR A 5 -0.13 2.61 -18.54
CA TYR A 5 0.02 4.01 -18.15
C TYR A 5 -1.12 4.87 -18.70
N GLU A 6 -1.55 4.66 -19.95
CA GLU A 6 -2.64 5.43 -20.54
C GLU A 6 -3.98 5.22 -19.83
N GLU A 7 -4.30 3.98 -19.43
CA GLU A 7 -5.50 3.72 -18.61
C GLU A 7 -5.42 4.44 -17.26
N VAL A 8 -4.25 4.42 -16.62
CA VAL A 8 -4.03 5.13 -15.36
C VAL A 8 -4.10 6.64 -15.54
N LYS A 9 -3.52 7.18 -16.61
CA LYS A 9 -3.57 8.60 -16.99
C LYS A 9 -5.00 9.06 -17.23
N ASN A 10 -5.83 8.24 -17.88
CA ASN A 10 -7.24 8.54 -18.07
C ASN A 10 -8.03 8.60 -16.75
N MET A 11 -7.61 7.85 -15.72
CA MET A 11 -8.26 7.85 -14.41
C MET A 11 -7.76 8.98 -13.49
N LEU A 12 -6.46 9.29 -13.54
CA LEU A 12 -5.79 10.12 -12.52
C LEU A 12 -5.21 11.42 -13.07
N GLY A 13 -5.25 11.62 -14.39
CA GLY A 13 -4.48 12.66 -15.07
C GLY A 13 -3.02 12.27 -15.28
N GLU A 14 -2.26 13.17 -15.88
CA GLU A 14 -0.86 12.96 -16.21
C GLU A 14 0.01 12.92 -14.94
N GLY A 15 0.70 11.79 -14.75
CA GLY A 15 1.67 11.64 -13.67
C GLY A 15 3.04 12.15 -14.08
N LYS A 16 3.85 12.58 -13.10
CA LYS A 16 5.24 12.96 -13.33
C LYS A 16 6.14 11.73 -13.30
N GLU A 17 6.86 11.46 -14.39
CA GLU A 17 7.90 10.44 -14.37
C GLU A 17 8.95 10.83 -13.31
N SER A 18 9.19 9.93 -12.36
CA SER A 18 10.17 10.13 -11.29
C SER A 18 11.49 9.46 -11.63
N THR A 19 11.44 8.24 -12.16
CA THR A 19 12.63 7.47 -12.57
C THR A 19 12.22 6.39 -13.57
N SER A 20 13.12 6.08 -14.50
CA SER A 20 13.02 4.93 -15.41
C SER A 20 14.33 4.16 -15.46
N SER A 21 14.23 2.87 -15.73
CA SER A 21 15.37 1.97 -15.94
C SER A 21 15.01 0.86 -16.93
N GLU A 22 16.01 0.33 -17.62
CA GLU A 22 15.82 -0.79 -18.53
C GLU A 22 17.00 -1.76 -18.38
N MET A 23 16.68 -3.02 -18.12
CA MET A 23 17.68 -4.08 -17.94
C MET A 23 17.15 -5.38 -18.54
N GLY A 24 17.91 -5.98 -19.44
CA GLY A 24 17.52 -7.25 -20.08
C GLY A 24 16.19 -7.17 -20.84
N GLY A 25 15.86 -6.02 -21.43
CA GLY A 25 14.59 -5.78 -22.13
C GLY A 25 13.37 -5.56 -21.22
N ILE A 26 13.58 -5.48 -19.90
CA ILE A 26 12.54 -5.16 -18.93
C ILE A 26 12.63 -3.67 -18.61
N LYS A 27 11.66 -2.90 -19.09
CA LYS A 27 11.56 -1.46 -18.78
C LYS A 27 10.71 -1.25 -17.53
N THR A 28 11.27 -0.59 -16.53
CA THR A 28 10.59 -0.20 -15.29
C THR A 28 10.51 1.32 -15.19
N VAL A 29 9.32 1.86 -14.95
CA VAL A 29 9.08 3.31 -14.81
C VAL A 29 8.23 3.57 -13.59
N ILE A 30 8.54 4.63 -12.84
CA ILE A 30 7.74 5.09 -11.71
C ILE A 30 7.14 6.46 -12.06
N TYR A 31 5.82 6.55 -12.01
CA TYR A 31 5.10 7.83 -12.10
C TYR A 31 4.55 8.22 -10.73
N THR A 32 4.60 9.51 -10.44
CA THR A 32 4.15 10.11 -9.19
C THR A 32 3.05 11.13 -9.47
N TRP A 33 2.00 11.08 -8.66
CA TRP A 33 0.97 12.11 -8.54
C TRP A 33 1.12 12.76 -7.17
N ASP A 34 1.41 14.05 -7.16
CA ASP A 34 1.58 14.86 -5.95
C ASP A 34 0.44 15.88 -5.88
N ASN A 35 -0.21 15.99 -4.72
CA ASN A 35 -1.36 16.89 -4.53
C ASN A 35 -0.98 18.28 -4.00
N GLY A 36 0.30 18.54 -3.73
CA GLY A 36 0.80 19.78 -3.14
C GLY A 36 0.52 19.96 -1.65
N ASP A 37 -0.37 19.15 -1.06
CA ASP A 37 -0.68 19.15 0.38
C ASP A 37 0.18 18.16 1.19
N GLY A 38 1.21 17.61 0.57
CA GLY A 38 2.09 16.58 1.12
C GLY A 38 1.59 15.15 0.92
N SER A 39 0.36 14.95 0.44
CA SER A 39 -0.10 13.63 0.01
C SER A 39 0.32 13.32 -1.42
N ASN A 40 0.62 12.04 -1.68
CA ASN A 40 1.07 11.57 -2.99
C ASN A 40 0.70 10.10 -3.24
N MET A 41 0.84 9.71 -4.50
CA MET A 41 0.77 8.32 -4.94
C MET A 41 1.80 8.06 -6.02
N ASN A 42 2.42 6.88 -5.93
CA ASN A 42 3.34 6.37 -6.92
C ASN A 42 2.76 5.10 -7.55
N VAL A 43 2.94 4.95 -8.87
CA VAL A 43 2.65 3.72 -9.59
C VAL A 43 3.90 3.29 -10.35
N THR A 44 4.35 2.07 -10.08
CA THR A 44 5.45 1.42 -10.79
C THR A 44 4.88 0.59 -11.92
N PHE A 45 5.36 0.83 -13.13
CA PHE A 45 5.02 0.08 -14.34
C PHE A 45 6.22 -0.74 -14.79
N GLN A 46 5.96 -1.98 -15.18
CA GLN A 46 6.92 -2.83 -15.87
C GLN A 46 6.35 -3.19 -17.23
N ASN A 47 7.10 -2.93 -18.30
CA ASN A 47 6.65 -3.14 -19.69
C ASN A 47 5.25 -2.58 -19.95
N ASN A 48 5.01 -1.34 -19.49
CA ASN A 48 3.73 -0.63 -19.57
C ASN A 48 2.56 -1.32 -18.85
N LYS A 49 2.82 -2.10 -17.79
CA LYS A 49 1.79 -2.71 -16.94
C LYS A 49 2.05 -2.37 -15.47
N ALA A 50 1.03 -1.87 -14.78
CA ALA A 50 1.12 -1.48 -13.38
C ALA A 50 1.43 -2.70 -12.51
N LEU A 51 2.64 -2.70 -11.94
CA LEU A 51 3.25 -3.76 -11.14
C LEU A 51 3.21 -3.47 -9.64
N ALA A 52 3.22 -2.19 -9.26
CA ALA A 52 3.07 -1.78 -7.88
C ALA A 52 2.41 -0.40 -7.78
N LYS A 53 1.76 -0.13 -6.65
CA LYS A 53 1.34 1.20 -6.26
C LYS A 53 1.55 1.42 -4.78
N ALA A 54 1.84 2.66 -4.40
CA ALA A 54 1.95 3.08 -3.01
C ALA A 54 1.38 4.49 -2.86
N GLN A 55 0.81 4.80 -1.71
CA GLN A 55 0.32 6.13 -1.39
C GLN A 55 0.72 6.55 0.01
N ALA A 56 0.80 7.86 0.21
CA ALA A 56 0.93 8.45 1.53
C ALA A 56 0.00 9.65 1.66
N GLY A 57 -0.71 9.73 2.79
CA GLY A 57 -1.49 10.91 3.16
C GLY A 57 -2.80 11.13 2.37
N LEU A 58 -3.19 10.25 1.44
CA LEU A 58 -4.43 10.42 0.68
C LEU A 58 -5.68 10.25 1.55
N SER A 59 -5.58 9.46 2.62
CA SER A 59 -6.66 9.21 3.58
C SER A 59 -6.41 9.91 4.91
N ARG A 60 -7.46 10.55 5.42
CA ARG A 60 -7.46 11.23 6.73
C ARG A 60 -8.23 10.44 7.80
N LYS A 61 -8.61 9.19 7.50
CA LYS A 61 -9.29 8.32 8.47
C LYS A 61 -8.39 8.09 9.69
N ARG A 62 -9.02 7.92 10.85
CA ARG A 62 -8.36 7.61 12.11
C ARG A 62 -8.92 6.31 12.66
N ALA A 63 -8.02 5.48 13.14
CA ALA A 63 -8.35 4.22 13.78
C ALA A 63 -8.46 4.42 15.31
N ASP A 64 -8.90 3.36 15.97
CA ASP A 64 -8.85 3.19 17.42
C ASP A 64 -8.24 1.80 17.71
N VAL A 65 -6.91 1.72 17.58
CA VAL A 65 -6.13 0.49 17.80
C VAL A 65 -5.24 0.61 19.02
N ASN A 66 -4.95 -0.52 19.68
CA ASN A 66 -4.14 -0.59 20.90
C ASN A 66 -3.35 -1.90 20.94
N MET A 67 -2.50 -2.09 21.97
CA MET A 67 -1.66 -3.29 22.06
C MET A 67 -2.48 -4.57 22.24
N GLU A 68 -3.66 -4.51 22.86
CA GLU A 68 -4.57 -5.66 22.98
C GLU A 68 -5.02 -6.15 21.60
N LYS A 69 -5.54 -5.24 20.76
CA LYS A 69 -5.94 -5.55 19.38
C LYS A 69 -4.76 -6.03 18.53
N TYR A 70 -3.59 -5.39 18.66
CA TYR A 70 -2.37 -5.81 17.99
C TYR A 70 -1.99 -7.26 18.31
N ASN A 71 -2.07 -7.66 19.59
CA ASN A 71 -1.71 -9.00 20.04
C ASN A 71 -2.67 -10.09 19.54
N LYS A 72 -3.93 -9.74 19.24
CA LYS A 72 -4.91 -10.68 18.66
C LYS A 72 -4.60 -11.06 17.20
N ILE A 73 -3.81 -10.27 16.48
CA ILE A 73 -3.42 -10.58 15.10
C ILE A 73 -2.41 -11.72 15.09
N GLN A 74 -2.74 -12.81 14.41
CA GLN A 74 -1.85 -13.95 14.20
C GLN A 74 -1.42 -14.03 12.74
N THR A 75 -0.25 -14.61 12.49
CA THR A 75 0.24 -14.93 11.14
C THR A 75 -0.74 -15.86 10.44
N GLY A 76 -0.95 -15.67 9.13
CA GLY A 76 -1.87 -16.48 8.33
C GLY A 76 -3.34 -16.02 8.37
N MET A 77 -3.66 -14.93 9.06
CA MET A 77 -4.99 -14.31 8.98
C MET A 77 -5.17 -13.62 7.63
N ASP A 78 -6.34 -13.72 7.01
CA ASP A 78 -6.69 -12.86 5.88
C ASP A 78 -7.11 -11.46 6.35
N TYR A 79 -7.24 -10.53 5.41
CA TYR A 79 -7.60 -9.14 5.70
C TYR A 79 -8.95 -9.03 6.42
N ASN A 80 -9.93 -9.88 6.10
CA ASN A 80 -11.25 -9.81 6.74
C ASN A 80 -11.16 -10.14 8.24
N LYS A 81 -10.42 -11.18 8.60
CA LYS A 81 -10.15 -11.49 10.02
C LYS A 81 -9.39 -10.38 10.74
N VAL A 82 -8.41 -9.77 10.08
CA VAL A 82 -7.70 -8.62 10.67
C VAL A 82 -8.63 -7.41 10.82
N LYS A 83 -9.51 -7.17 9.85
CA LYS A 83 -10.53 -6.11 9.88
C LYS A 83 -11.54 -6.31 11.01
N GLU A 84 -11.93 -7.54 11.31
CA GLU A 84 -12.80 -7.82 12.47
C GLU A 84 -12.15 -7.40 13.80
N ILE A 85 -10.82 -7.43 13.89
CA ILE A 85 -10.06 -7.06 15.09
C ILE A 85 -9.75 -5.55 15.13
N LEU A 86 -9.32 -4.99 14.00
CA LEU A 86 -8.78 -3.62 13.91
C LEU A 86 -9.74 -2.59 13.32
N GLY A 87 -10.80 -3.02 12.64
CA GLY A 87 -11.60 -2.19 11.73
C GLY A 87 -10.96 -2.04 10.35
N ASP A 88 -11.51 -1.15 9.52
CA ASP A 88 -11.00 -0.89 8.17
C ASP A 88 -9.60 -0.27 8.20
N GLY A 89 -8.65 -0.92 7.51
CA GLY A 89 -7.30 -0.42 7.32
C GLY A 89 -7.17 0.40 6.04
N GLU A 90 -6.20 1.30 6.02
CA GLU A 90 -5.82 2.05 4.83
C GLU A 90 -4.79 1.25 4.03
N LEU A 91 -5.03 1.00 2.73
CA LEU A 91 -4.05 0.36 1.86
C LEU A 91 -2.92 1.35 1.57
N MET A 92 -1.73 1.07 2.08
CA MET A 92 -0.54 1.90 1.88
C MET A 92 0.20 1.51 0.62
N SER A 93 0.33 0.21 0.35
CA SER A 93 1.00 -0.29 -0.85
C SER A 93 0.49 -1.66 -1.26
N ILE A 94 0.57 -1.94 -2.56
CA ILE A 94 0.37 -3.28 -3.12
C ILE A 94 1.30 -3.47 -4.32
N SER A 95 1.87 -4.65 -4.45
CA SER A 95 2.71 -5.07 -5.57
C SER A 95 2.42 -6.52 -5.95
N GLU A 96 2.63 -6.80 -7.23
CA GLU A 96 2.54 -8.15 -7.81
C GLU A 96 3.88 -8.45 -8.49
N VAL A 97 4.72 -9.27 -7.88
CA VAL A 97 6.08 -9.57 -8.37
C VAL A 97 6.27 -11.07 -8.41
N GLY A 98 6.64 -11.60 -9.58
CA GLY A 98 6.88 -13.04 -9.75
C GLY A 98 5.65 -13.91 -9.46
N GLY A 99 4.44 -13.37 -9.67
CA GLY A 99 3.18 -14.04 -9.36
C GLY A 99 2.79 -14.03 -7.88
N SER A 100 3.58 -13.41 -7.01
CA SER A 100 3.26 -13.21 -5.59
C SER A 100 2.76 -11.79 -5.35
N ASN A 101 1.72 -11.68 -4.51
CA ASN A 101 1.13 -10.41 -4.13
C ASN A 101 1.59 -10.02 -2.73
N THR A 102 2.11 -8.80 -2.58
CA THR A 102 2.39 -8.21 -1.26
C THR A 102 1.57 -6.95 -1.09
N SER A 103 0.92 -6.80 0.06
CA SER A 103 0.19 -5.56 0.40
C SER A 103 0.47 -5.15 1.84
N ILE A 104 0.43 -3.85 2.10
CA ILE A 104 0.61 -3.28 3.44
C ILE A 104 -0.60 -2.42 3.75
N TYR A 105 -1.25 -2.73 4.88
CA TYR A 105 -2.34 -1.92 5.43
C TYR A 105 -1.89 -1.22 6.71
N SER A 106 -2.39 -0.01 6.93
CA SER A 106 -2.09 0.79 8.11
C SER A 106 -3.36 1.23 8.85
N TRP A 107 -3.28 1.22 10.18
CA TRP A 107 -4.27 1.76 11.10
C TRP A 107 -3.58 2.80 11.97
N VAL A 108 -3.94 4.07 11.80
CA VAL A 108 -3.30 5.20 12.49
C VAL A 108 -4.30 5.88 13.40
N ASN A 109 -4.00 5.95 14.69
CA ASN A 109 -4.79 6.66 15.68
C ASN A 109 -4.58 8.18 15.56
N SER A 110 -5.50 8.96 16.14
CA SER A 110 -5.40 10.43 16.18
C SER A 110 -4.13 10.97 16.86
N ASN A 111 -3.55 10.19 17.78
CA ASN A 111 -2.30 10.53 18.47
C ASN A 111 -1.02 10.08 17.72
N GLY A 112 -1.15 9.57 16.49
CA GLY A 112 -0.02 9.14 15.64
C GLY A 112 0.48 7.72 15.91
N THR A 113 0.02 7.05 16.97
CA THR A 113 0.30 5.63 17.18
C THR A 113 -0.36 4.79 16.11
N ASN A 114 0.24 3.66 15.74
CA ASN A 114 -0.25 2.87 14.60
C ASN A 114 0.08 1.39 14.66
N ILE A 115 -0.63 0.63 13.81
CA ILE A 115 -0.33 -0.75 13.42
C ILE A 115 -0.15 -0.78 11.91
N ASN A 116 0.85 -1.50 11.42
CA ASN A 116 0.97 -1.91 10.03
C ASN A 116 0.92 -3.44 9.94
N VAL A 117 0.18 -3.97 8.96
CA VAL A 117 0.14 -5.40 8.67
C VAL A 117 0.52 -5.62 7.22
N THR A 118 1.52 -6.46 7.01
CA THR A 118 1.94 -6.92 5.69
C THR A 118 1.25 -8.24 5.39
N PHE A 119 0.55 -8.30 4.26
CA PHE A 119 -0.05 -9.52 3.73
C PHE A 119 0.74 -9.98 2.52
N GLN A 120 1.08 -11.27 2.50
CA GLN A 120 1.62 -11.97 1.36
C GLN A 120 0.57 -12.98 0.87
N ASP A 121 0.21 -12.91 -0.41
CA ASP A 121 -0.80 -13.76 -1.05
C ASP A 121 -2.12 -13.81 -0.27
N GLY A 122 -2.52 -12.65 0.28
CA GLY A 122 -3.76 -12.46 1.03
C GLY A 122 -3.70 -12.93 2.49
N LYS A 123 -2.54 -13.36 2.99
CA LYS A 123 -2.34 -13.83 4.37
C LYS A 123 -1.34 -12.97 5.12
N SER A 124 -1.62 -12.65 6.37
CA SER A 124 -0.73 -11.85 7.22
C SER A 124 0.61 -12.57 7.37
N ALA A 125 1.67 -11.91 6.93
CA ALA A 125 3.03 -12.42 6.96
C ALA A 125 3.88 -11.70 8.02
N ALA A 126 3.62 -10.41 8.23
CA ALA A 126 4.28 -9.60 9.24
C ALA A 126 3.33 -8.54 9.82
N LYS A 127 3.64 -8.08 11.04
CA LYS A 127 2.99 -6.94 11.68
C LYS A 127 4.01 -6.09 12.41
N ALA A 128 3.77 -4.79 12.47
CA ALA A 128 4.57 -3.82 13.20
C ALA A 128 3.65 -2.82 13.91
N GLN A 129 4.14 -2.20 14.98
CA GLN A 129 3.42 -1.12 15.66
C GLN A 129 4.39 -0.01 16.07
N PHE A 130 3.86 1.19 16.21
CA PHE A 130 4.59 2.32 16.76
C PHE A 130 3.80 3.01 17.86
N GLY A 131 4.43 3.12 19.03
CA GLY A 131 3.95 3.92 20.17
C GLY A 131 2.69 3.39 20.87
N LEU A 132 2.21 2.19 20.54
CA LEU A 132 1.08 1.59 21.26
C LEU A 132 1.46 1.23 22.69
N LYS A 133 0.49 1.36 23.59
CA LYS A 133 0.54 0.87 24.97
C LYS A 133 -0.35 -0.34 25.12
#